data_AF-A0A957PJ77-F1
#
_entry.id   AF-A0A957PJ77-F1
#
_cell.length_a   1.000
_cell.length_b   1.000
_cell.length_c   1.000
_cell.angle_alpha   90.00
_cell.angle_beta   90.00
_cell.angle_gamma   90.00
#
_symmetry.space_group_name_H-M   'P 1'
#
loop_
_entity.id
_entity.type
_entity.pdbx_description
1 polymer ?
#
loop_
_entity_poly.entity_id
_entity_poly.type
_entity_poly.pdbx_seq_one_letter_code
_entity_poly.pdbx_strand_id
1 'polypeptide(L)'
;MNHSPKHPFIIGVAGGTASGKTTVSRRIRDTVGERHLTYLEHDRYYCDYSHMPMTDRVQQNYDHPHSLDTALMVQHVKQLRAGKPIAAPRYDFATYARLPETETMHPARIVLVEGILIFVERAL
;
A
#
# COMPACT_ATOMS: atom_id res chain seq x y z
N MET A 1 7.21 22.72 -26.18
CA MET A 1 8.23 22.11 -25.30
C MET A 1 7.69 20.77 -24.80
N ASN A 2 8.14 19.66 -25.38
CA ASN A 2 7.71 18.32 -24.99
C ASN A 2 8.28 18.01 -23.60
N HIS A 3 7.44 18.08 -22.57
CA HIS A 3 7.75 17.40 -21.31
C HIS A 3 7.48 15.92 -21.52
N SER A 4 8.53 15.10 -21.61
CA SER A 4 8.41 13.66 -21.41
C SER A 4 7.59 13.43 -20.13
N PRO A 5 6.66 12.45 -20.08
CA PRO A 5 5.88 12.20 -18.87
C PRO A 5 6.85 11.93 -17.72
N LYS A 6 6.89 12.84 -16.74
CA LYS A 6 7.75 12.67 -15.57
C LYS A 6 7.23 11.47 -14.81
N HIS A 7 8.01 10.39 -14.79
CA HIS A 7 7.71 9.24 -13.96
C HIS A 7 7.56 9.69 -12.50
N PRO A 8 6.55 9.18 -11.77
CA PRO A 8 6.41 9.45 -10.35
C PRO A 8 7.69 9.10 -9.57
N PHE A 9 8.03 9.93 -8.59
CA PHE A 9 9.09 9.62 -7.63
C PHE A 9 8.50 8.70 -6.55
N ILE A 10 9.10 7.53 -6.34
CA ILE A 10 8.60 6.54 -5.39
C ILE A 10 9.40 6.65 -4.09
N ILE A 11 8.71 6.75 -2.96
CA ILE A 11 9.31 6.80 -1.62
C ILE A 11 8.80 5.58 -0.85
N GLY A 12 9.70 4.76 -0.32
CA GLY A 12 9.37 3.65 0.58
C GLY A 12 9.70 4.00 2.04
N VAL A 13 8.76 3.79 2.95
CA VAL A 13 8.93 3.94 4.40
C VAL A 13 8.67 2.60 5.08
N ALA A 14 9.75 1.95 5.56
CA ALA A 14 9.71 0.63 6.17
C ALA A 14 10.13 0.64 7.65
N GLY A 15 9.73 -0.38 8.41
CA GLY A 15 10.03 -0.53 9.84
C GLY A 15 8.94 -1.28 10.62
N GLY A 16 9.26 -1.79 11.80
CA GLY A 16 8.32 -2.56 12.62
C GLY A 16 7.13 -1.75 13.15
N THR A 17 6.11 -2.44 13.67
CA THR A 17 4.97 -1.79 14.34
C THR A 17 5.45 -0.85 15.45
N ALA A 18 4.77 0.29 15.61
CA ALA A 18 5.12 1.35 16.56
C ALA A 18 6.51 2.03 16.36
N SER A 19 7.22 1.78 15.25
CA SER A 19 8.52 2.43 14.98
C SER A 19 8.44 3.89 14.50
N GLY A 20 7.24 4.47 14.39
CA GLY A 20 7.02 5.86 13.96
C GLY A 20 6.85 6.07 12.44
N LYS A 21 6.74 5.00 11.63
CA LYS A 21 6.51 5.10 10.17
C LYS A 21 5.35 6.00 9.79
N THR A 22 4.18 5.78 10.40
CA THR A 22 2.97 6.57 10.13
C THR A 22 3.19 8.05 10.43
N THR A 23 4.01 8.37 11.44
CA THR A 23 4.39 9.76 11.76
C THR A 23 5.27 10.36 10.66
N VAL A 24 6.27 9.63 10.17
CA VAL A 24 7.12 10.05 9.05
C VAL A 24 6.28 10.23 7.78
N SER A 25 5.44 9.26 7.44
CA SER A 25 4.56 9.30 6.27
C SER A 25 3.58 10.46 6.32
N ARG A 26 2.98 10.76 7.49
CA ARG A 26 2.15 11.96 7.68
C ARG A 26 2.93 13.24 7.41
N ARG A 27 4.12 13.40 7.99
CA ARG A 27 4.94 14.60 7.77
C ARG A 27 5.31 14.78 6.30
N ILE A 28 5.62 13.70 5.59
CA ILE A 28 5.87 13.73 4.14
C ILE A 28 4.60 14.20 3.40
N ARG A 29 3.44 13.62 3.72
CA ARG A 29 2.15 14.01 3.13
C ARG A 29 1.83 15.48 3.35
N ASP A 30 1.99 15.98 4.57
CA ASP A 30 1.70 17.36 4.94
C ASP A 30 2.64 18.33 4.22
N THR A 31 3.91 17.95 4.05
CA THR A 31 4.92 18.77 3.36
C THR A 31 4.68 18.83 1.85
N VAL A 32 4.33 17.70 1.23
CA VAL A 32 4.14 17.58 -0.22
C VAL A 32 2.78 18.10 -0.67
N GLY A 33 1.76 17.93 0.18
CA GLY A 33 0.36 18.20 -0.13
C GLY A 33 -0.31 17.01 -0.85
N GLU A 34 -1.54 16.71 -0.43
CA GLU A 34 -2.29 15.52 -0.89
C GLU A 34 -2.53 15.50 -2.41
N ARG A 35 -2.59 16.67 -3.06
CA ARG A 35 -2.77 16.78 -4.52
C ARG A 35 -1.58 16.26 -5.33
N HIS A 36 -0.41 16.10 -4.72
CA HIS A 36 0.82 15.74 -5.40
C HIS A 36 1.33 14.35 -5.00
N LEU A 37 0.62 13.65 -4.11
CA LEU A 37 1.07 12.40 -3.51
C LEU A 37 -0.06 11.36 -3.47
N THR A 38 0.26 10.15 -3.94
CA THR A 38 -0.56 8.95 -3.75
C THR A 38 0.03 8.13 -2.61
N TYR A 39 -0.76 7.84 -1.58
CA TYR A 39 -0.28 7.13 -0.38
C TYR A 39 -0.75 5.67 -0.39
N LEU A 40 0.17 4.72 -0.49
CA LEU A 40 -0.10 3.30 -0.57
C LEU A 40 0.37 2.59 0.71
N GLU A 41 -0.60 2.14 1.49
CA GLU A 41 -0.36 1.40 2.73
C GLU A 41 -0.27 -0.10 2.42
N HIS A 42 0.77 -0.77 2.90
CA HIS A 42 0.98 -2.20 2.67
C HIS A 42 -0.13 -3.04 3.34
N ASP A 43 -0.64 -2.59 4.48
CA ASP A 43 -1.68 -3.29 5.24
C ASP A 43 -3.01 -3.41 4.47
N ARG A 44 -3.25 -2.57 3.47
CA ARG A 44 -4.39 -2.73 2.55
C ARG A 44 -4.32 -4.02 1.74
N TYR A 45 -3.10 -4.53 1.56
CA TYR A 45 -2.79 -5.69 0.74
C TYR A 45 -2.72 -6.98 1.56
N TYR A 46 -3.21 -7.02 2.81
CA TYR A 46 -3.40 -8.32 3.45
C TYR A 46 -4.26 -9.25 2.56
N CYS A 47 -3.87 -10.51 2.50
CA CYS A 47 -4.55 -11.56 1.76
C CYS A 47 -5.99 -11.69 2.27
N ASP A 48 -6.91 -12.02 1.36
CA ASP A 48 -8.30 -12.19 1.74
C ASP A 48 -8.57 -13.59 2.30
N TYR A 49 -8.88 -13.63 3.59
CA TYR A 49 -9.28 -14.83 4.32
C TYR A 49 -10.77 -14.86 4.65
N SER A 50 -11.59 -14.07 3.95
CA SER A 50 -13.05 -14.01 4.13
C SER A 50 -13.74 -15.38 4.07
N HIS A 51 -13.16 -16.33 3.32
CA HIS A 51 -13.62 -17.71 3.18
C HIS A 51 -13.41 -18.57 4.44
N MET A 52 -12.53 -18.16 5.36
CA MET A 52 -12.23 -18.88 6.60
C MET A 52 -13.17 -18.44 7.73
N PRO A 53 -13.42 -19.27 8.75
CA PRO A 53 -14.07 -18.82 9.99
C PRO A 53 -13.28 -17.70 10.67
N MET A 54 -13.97 -16.77 11.33
CA MET A 54 -13.34 -15.66 12.06
C MET A 54 -12.28 -16.14 13.06
N THR A 55 -12.56 -17.25 13.76
CA THR A 55 -11.64 -17.87 14.74
C THR A 55 -10.29 -18.23 14.13
N ASP A 56 -10.25 -18.60 12.86
CA ASP A 56 -9.02 -19.03 12.19
C ASP A 56 -8.28 -17.84 11.58
N ARG A 57 -9.03 -16.80 11.16
CA ARG A 57 -8.47 -15.54 10.66
C ARG A 57 -7.65 -14.82 11.74
N VAL A 58 -8.19 -14.72 12.96
CA VAL A 58 -7.47 -14.06 14.08
C VAL A 58 -6.19 -14.78 14.50
N GLN A 59 -6.03 -16.06 14.16
CA GLN A 59 -4.82 -16.83 14.46
C GLN A 59 -3.76 -16.72 13.36
N GLN A 60 -4.04 -16.05 12.24
CA GLN A 60 -3.05 -15.85 11.19
C GLN A 60 -1.92 -14.93 11.67
N ASN A 61 -0.70 -15.21 11.22
CA ASN A 61 0.44 -14.33 11.47
C ASN A 61 0.50 -13.22 10.41
N TYR A 62 -0.02 -12.04 10.77
CA TYR A 62 -0.03 -10.87 9.89
C TYR A 62 1.34 -10.21 9.71
N ASP A 63 2.32 -10.53 10.56
CA ASP A 63 3.72 -10.06 10.41
C ASP A 63 4.57 -10.98 9.52
N HIS A 64 3.96 -11.98 8.86
CA HIS A 64 4.65 -12.87 7.93
C HIS A 64 4.50 -12.37 6.48
N PRO A 65 5.54 -12.39 5.62
CA PRO A 65 5.44 -11.93 4.23
C PRO A 65 4.27 -12.55 3.44
N HIS A 66 3.95 -13.83 3.66
CA HIS A 66 2.83 -14.52 3.02
C HIS A 66 1.44 -14.01 3.40
N SER A 67 1.32 -13.22 4.49
CA SER A 67 0.04 -12.60 4.85
C SER A 67 -0.33 -11.47 3.87
N LEU A 68 0.62 -11.01 3.05
CA LEU A 68 0.49 -9.86 2.15
C LEU A 68 0.50 -10.29 0.69
N ASP A 69 -0.44 -9.71 -0.07
CA ASP A 69 -0.53 -9.78 -1.52
C ASP A 69 0.44 -8.75 -2.15
N THR A 70 1.73 -8.92 -1.87
CA THR A 70 2.79 -8.02 -2.35
C THR A 70 2.87 -8.02 -3.88
N ALA A 71 2.48 -9.12 -4.54
CA ALA A 71 2.40 -9.18 -5.99
C ALA A 71 1.39 -8.15 -6.56
N LEU A 72 0.19 -8.07 -5.97
CA LEU A 72 -0.80 -7.06 -6.34
C LEU A 72 -0.29 -5.65 -6.05
N MET A 73 0.39 -5.44 -4.92
CA MET A 73 0.99 -4.15 -4.58
C MET A 73 2.03 -3.70 -5.61
N VAL A 74 2.94 -4.59 -6.02
CA VAL A 74 3.93 -4.34 -7.08
C VAL A 74 3.23 -3.99 -8.40
N GLN A 75 2.15 -4.70 -8.75
CA GLN A 75 1.36 -4.39 -9.93
C GLN A 75 0.75 -2.98 -9.83
N HIS A 76 0.22 -2.60 -8.69
CA HIS A 76 -0.37 -1.29 -8.44
C HIS A 76 0.67 -0.16 -8.50
N VAL A 77 1.85 -0.34 -7.90
CA VAL A 77 2.95 0.61 -8.01
C VAL A 77 3.39 0.80 -9.47
N LYS A 78 3.49 -0.28 -10.25
CA LYS A 78 3.81 -0.22 -11.68
C LYS A 78 2.74 0.52 -12.49
N GLN A 79 1.46 0.32 -12.17
CA GLN A 79 0.34 1.01 -12.82
C GLN A 79 0.36 2.52 -12.51
N LEU A 80 0.53 2.89 -11.24
CA LEU A 80 0.66 4.30 -10.83
C LEU A 80 1.86 4.96 -11.52
N ARG A 81 3.01 4.26 -11.59
CA ARG A 81 4.20 4.75 -12.31
C ARG A 81 3.96 4.95 -13.81
N ALA A 82 3.06 4.17 -14.40
CA ALA A 82 2.64 4.28 -15.79
C ALA A 82 1.52 5.32 -16.01
N GLY A 83 1.13 6.09 -14.98
CA GLY A 83 0.08 7.09 -15.09
C GLY A 83 -1.32 6.49 -15.16
N LYS A 84 -1.53 5.26 -14.66
CA LYS A 84 -2.84 4.60 -14.64
C LYS A 84 -3.41 4.58 -13.21
N PRO A 85 -4.70 4.90 -13.02
CA PRO A 85 -5.37 4.73 -11.73
C PRO A 85 -5.42 3.25 -11.35
N ILE A 86 -5.52 2.99 -10.05
CA ILE A 86 -5.65 1.64 -9.49
C ILE A 86 -6.93 1.54 -8.66
N ALA A 87 -7.44 0.31 -8.53
CA ALA A 87 -8.48 -0.04 -7.57
C ALA A 87 -7.79 -0.67 -6.36
N ALA A 88 -7.38 0.16 -5.39
CA ALA A 88 -6.66 -0.32 -4.22
C ALA A 88 -7.64 -1.07 -3.28
N PRO A 89 -7.24 -2.22 -2.74
CA PRO A 89 -8.07 -2.94 -1.78
C PRO A 89 -8.33 -2.10 -0.52
N ARG A 90 -9.46 -2.38 0.13
CA ARG A 90 -9.74 -1.93 1.49
C ARG A 90 -9.72 -3.16 2.39
N TYR A 91 -8.98 -3.07 3.48
CA TYR A 91 -8.90 -4.14 4.47
C TYR A 91 -9.66 -3.72 5.73
N ASP A 92 -10.51 -4.61 6.24
CA ASP A 92 -11.23 -4.41 7.50
C ASP A 92 -10.55 -5.21 8.61
N PHE A 93 -9.86 -4.48 9.49
CA PHE A 93 -9.15 -5.03 10.63
C PHE A 93 -10.09 -5.55 11.73
N ALA A 94 -11.36 -5.16 11.75
CA ALA A 94 -12.33 -5.69 12.70
C ALA A 94 -12.77 -7.11 12.32
N THR A 95 -12.83 -7.42 11.02
CA THR A 95 -13.27 -8.72 10.49
C THR A 95 -12.14 -9.56 9.90
N TYR A 96 -10.92 -9.03 9.89
CA TYR A 96 -9.71 -9.68 9.36
C TYR A 96 -9.91 -10.16 7.91
N ALA A 97 -10.54 -9.33 7.09
CA ALA A 97 -10.92 -9.67 5.72
C ALA A 97 -10.81 -8.46 4.79
N ARG A 98 -10.66 -8.74 3.49
CA ARG A 98 -10.72 -7.70 2.47
C ARG A 98 -12.20 -7.35 2.20
N LEU A 99 -12.49 -6.07 2.05
CA LEU A 99 -13.81 -5.62 1.66
C LEU A 99 -14.02 -5.83 0.14
N PRO A 100 -15.26 -6.10 -0.31
CA PRO A 100 -15.58 -6.16 -1.73
C PRO A 100 -15.30 -4.84 -2.46
N GLU A 101 -15.42 -3.71 -1.75
CA GLU A 101 -15.19 -2.39 -2.30
C GLU A 101 -13.70 -2.03 -2.33
N THR A 102 -13.29 -1.43 -3.44
CA THR A 102 -11.96 -0.85 -3.61
C THR A 102 -11.99 0.67 -3.52
N GLU A 103 -10.86 1.28 -3.17
CA GLU A 103 -10.64 2.71 -3.28
C GLU A 103 -9.90 3.03 -4.58
N THR A 104 -10.48 3.91 -5.41
CA THR A 104 -9.79 4.40 -6.62
C THR A 104 -8.68 5.36 -6.23
N MET A 105 -7.43 5.01 -6.53
CA MET A 105 -6.28 5.86 -6.30
C MET A 105 -5.70 6.31 -7.63
N HIS A 106 -5.49 7.61 -7.79
CA HIS A 106 -4.95 8.20 -9.01
C HIS A 106 -3.43 8.32 -8.94
N PRO A 107 -2.73 8.29 -10.09
CA PRO A 107 -1.31 8.63 -10.16
C PRO A 107 -1.04 10.06 -9.68
N ALA A 108 0.07 10.24 -9.00
CA ALA A 108 0.56 11.56 -8.61
C ALA A 108 2.06 11.70 -8.88
N ARG A 109 2.60 12.89 -8.62
CA ARG A 109 4.04 13.16 -8.81
C ARG A 109 4.91 12.34 -7.86
N ILE A 110 4.38 12.03 -6.68
CA ILE A 110 5.02 11.19 -5.68
C ILE A 110 4.09 10.01 -5.37
N VAL A 111 4.64 8.80 -5.30
CA VAL A 111 3.96 7.63 -4.73
C VAL A 111 4.69 7.26 -3.46
N LEU A 112 4.01 7.40 -2.32
CA LEU A 112 4.54 7.05 -1.01
C LEU A 112 4.02 5.66 -0.64
N VAL A 113 4.93 4.71 -0.47
CA VAL A 113 4.66 3.34 -0.05
C VAL A 113 5.10 3.17 1.40
N GLU A 114 4.22 2.69 2.27
CA GLU A 114 4.51 2.51 3.70
C GLU A 114 4.08 1.12 4.17
N GLY A 115 4.90 0.49 5.01
CA GLY A 115 4.52 -0.76 5.67
C GLY A 115 5.66 -1.49 6.34
N ILE A 116 5.34 -2.57 7.05
CA ILE A 116 6.31 -3.32 7.86
C ILE A 116 7.30 -4.17 7.04
N LEU A 117 6.87 -4.66 5.86
CA LEU A 117 7.62 -5.65 5.06
C LEU A 117 7.85 -5.22 3.59
N ILE A 118 7.75 -3.92 3.28
CA ILE A 118 7.80 -3.42 1.89
C ILE A 118 9.15 -3.63 1.16
N PHE A 119 10.21 -4.05 1.86
CA PHE A 119 11.52 -4.34 1.26
C PHE A 119 11.92 -5.82 1.37
N VAL A 120 11.00 -6.70 1.77
CA VAL A 120 11.24 -8.15 1.80
C VAL A 120 11.28 -8.72 0.37
N GLU A 121 10.35 -8.29 -0.48
CA GLU A 121 10.27 -8.72 -1.87
C GLU A 121 11.10 -7.82 -2.78
N ARG A 122 12.04 -8.41 -3.53
CA ARG A 122 12.95 -7.67 -4.43
C ARG A 122 12.23 -6.89 -5.54
N ALA A 123 11.02 -7.30 -5.88
CA ALA A 123 10.26 -6.74 -6.98
C ALA A 123 9.54 -5.42 -6.65
N LEU A 124 9.43 -5.08 -5.36
CA LEU A 124 8.84 -3.84 -4.84
C LEU A 124 9.92 -2.77 -4.67
#